data_AF-A0A1I7T8I6-F1
#
_entry.id   AF-A0A1I7T8I6-F1
#
_cell.length_a   1.000
_cell.length_b   1.000
_cell.length_c   1.000
_cell.angle_alpha   90.00
_cell.angle_beta   90.00
_cell.angle_gamma   90.00
#
_symmetry.space_group_name_H-M   'P 1'
#
loop_
_entity.id
_entity.type
_entity.pdbx_description
1 polymer ?
#
loop_
_entity_poly.entity_id
_entity_poly.type
_entity_poly.pdbx_seq_one_letter_code
_entity_poly.pdbx_strand_id
1 'polypeptide(L)'
;MSLLAEVIRCHSYFDETVFLNTVKILKTTTEGARADGIRLGKMRYIAIVYHAFNDKEKRKVMKDLAEKIEKCKIPMLRKEQDLFYDSMKNTPVILKLEKCIHKNDLVLCYFRRDLEMKNWESIKQLLTLHPNSISLFEHIEAFLEVAKHRNIGSSEVLDVFMKYTSIMNPYFMEYADFNNVFSRVKKYGRFHVSEEHKKPFKRTHISIKNAEILKNRIDEYVRDSKEGFVKTKEYERIERIVSEWKKKNKIENGRDVVVVDALNFGSGKDSKTWKSISDQFRHVFFATRLPPKEIRAKVIERYNGNAVFCDKLSADDLIILRVALEFGPLTSLVTNDRYRDHRKQICRGNSELEKIWDDFLIDATYRHFDGRIESRRGYNLRIRFDEGKWFVPVLDSDGHSPEFRKIKVYCIYSKENVPK
;
A
#
# COMPACT_ATOMS: atom_id res chain seq x y z
N MET A 1 31.51 -2.35 -9.56
CA MET A 1 30.76 -2.40 -8.27
C MET A 1 31.77 -2.67 -7.17
N SER A 2 31.69 -2.01 -6.01
CA SER A 2 32.62 -2.32 -4.92
C SER A 2 32.24 -3.65 -4.27
N LEU A 3 33.20 -4.48 -3.86
CA LEU A 3 32.96 -5.73 -3.11
C LEU A 3 32.05 -5.50 -1.89
N LEU A 4 32.14 -4.31 -1.28
CA LEU A 4 31.24 -3.89 -0.20
C LEU A 4 29.76 -3.92 -0.62
N ALA A 5 29.44 -3.52 -1.86
CA ALA A 5 28.10 -3.58 -2.40
C ALA A 5 27.63 -5.01 -2.71
N GLU A 6 28.54 -5.94 -3.04
CA GLU A 6 28.21 -7.36 -3.24
C GLU A 6 27.92 -8.05 -1.90
N VAL A 7 28.71 -7.75 -0.88
CA VAL A 7 28.48 -8.26 0.48
C VAL A 7 27.20 -7.69 1.11
N ILE A 8 26.83 -6.44 0.78
CA ILE A 8 25.52 -5.86 1.16
C ILE A 8 24.34 -6.59 0.48
N ARG A 9 24.57 -7.19 -0.70
CA ARG A 9 23.56 -8.01 -1.39
C ARG A 9 23.53 -9.46 -0.91
N CYS A 10 24.47 -9.90 -0.06
CA CYS A 10 24.46 -11.25 0.46
C CYS A 10 23.28 -11.41 1.44
N HIS A 11 22.29 -12.21 1.02
CA HIS A 11 21.14 -12.59 1.83
C HIS A 11 21.47 -13.59 2.96
N SER A 12 22.74 -13.76 3.36
CA SER A 12 23.19 -14.78 4.33
C SER A 12 24.18 -14.22 5.36
N TYR A 13 23.79 -13.20 6.13
CA TYR A 13 24.61 -12.59 7.18
C TYR A 13 25.03 -13.52 8.33
N PHE A 14 24.54 -14.76 8.35
CA PHE A 14 24.84 -15.81 9.33
C PHE A 14 25.97 -16.74 8.88
N ASP A 15 26.45 -16.59 7.64
CA ASP A 15 27.55 -17.39 7.10
C ASP A 15 28.89 -16.93 7.68
N GLU A 16 29.66 -17.87 8.23
CA GLU A 16 31.01 -17.63 8.72
C GLU A 16 31.92 -17.02 7.65
N THR A 17 31.69 -17.36 6.38
CA THR A 17 32.36 -16.78 5.22
C THR A 17 32.06 -15.29 5.09
N VAL A 18 30.83 -14.86 5.37
CA VAL A 18 30.45 -13.43 5.37
C VAL A 18 31.14 -12.71 6.52
N PHE A 19 31.19 -13.29 7.72
CA PHE A 19 31.96 -12.74 8.84
C PHE A 19 33.45 -12.58 8.50
N LEU A 20 34.09 -13.61 7.94
CA LEU A 20 35.52 -13.57 7.60
C LEU A 20 35.81 -12.56 6.47
N ASN A 21 34.96 -12.50 5.45
CA ASN A 21 35.06 -11.50 4.37
C ASN A 21 34.84 -10.08 4.90
N THR A 22 33.92 -9.90 5.85
CA THR A 22 33.73 -8.63 6.57
C THR A 22 35.00 -8.18 7.23
N VAL A 23 35.59 -9.05 8.06
CA VAL A 23 36.84 -8.75 8.78
C VAL A 23 37.94 -8.37 7.80
N LYS A 24 38.08 -9.12 6.69
CA LYS A 24 39.11 -8.87 5.68
C LYS A 24 38.94 -7.52 4.99
N ILE A 25 37.72 -7.20 4.53
CA ILE A 25 37.42 -5.96 3.79
C ILE A 25 37.52 -4.73 4.70
N LEU A 26 37.06 -4.83 5.95
CA LEU A 26 37.06 -3.72 6.89
C LEU A 26 38.44 -3.37 7.44
N LYS A 27 39.38 -4.34 7.45
CA LYS A 27 40.78 -4.12 7.81
C LYS A 27 41.59 -3.36 6.75
N THR A 28 41.06 -3.21 5.54
CA THR A 28 41.72 -2.42 4.47
C THR A 28 41.63 -0.92 4.76
N THR A 29 42.77 -0.24 4.75
CA THR A 29 42.91 1.22 4.94
C THR A 29 42.16 1.99 3.85
N THR A 30 41.62 3.16 4.21
CA THR A 30 40.88 4.03 3.29
C THR A 30 41.45 5.44 3.35
N GLU A 31 41.98 5.92 2.23
CA GLU A 31 42.50 7.28 2.06
C GLU A 31 41.59 8.08 1.09
N GLY A 32 41.47 9.41 1.29
CA GLY A 32 40.90 10.35 0.31
C GLY A 32 39.58 11.06 0.67
N ALA A 33 39.15 12.00 -0.21
CA ALA A 33 38.12 13.02 0.03
C ALA A 33 36.65 12.52 0.12
N ARG A 34 36.36 11.24 -0.17
CA ARG A 34 35.03 10.60 0.03
C ARG A 34 34.93 9.82 1.36
N ALA A 35 35.78 10.12 2.33
CA ALA A 35 35.98 9.29 3.51
C ALA A 35 34.75 9.16 4.44
N ASP A 36 33.89 10.17 4.60
CA ASP A 36 32.76 10.08 5.56
C ASP A 36 31.68 9.09 5.13
N GLY A 37 31.33 9.03 3.84
CA GLY A 37 30.38 8.03 3.34
C GLY A 37 30.91 6.60 3.52
N ILE A 38 32.23 6.43 3.41
CA ILE A 38 32.87 5.13 3.64
C ILE A 38 32.96 4.80 5.13
N ARG A 39 33.30 5.76 6.00
CA ARG A 39 33.29 5.59 7.47
C ARG A 39 31.91 5.17 7.98
N LEU A 40 30.87 5.88 7.54
CA LEU A 40 29.48 5.53 7.86
C LEU A 40 29.11 4.13 7.32
N GLY A 41 29.46 3.84 6.06
CA GLY A 41 29.23 2.53 5.46
C GLY A 41 29.89 1.39 6.23
N LYS A 42 31.15 1.56 6.66
CA LYS A 42 31.89 0.60 7.48
C LYS A 42 31.22 0.40 8.84
N MET A 43 30.87 1.48 9.55
CA MET A 43 30.20 1.38 10.87
C MET A 43 28.85 0.69 10.77
N ARG A 44 28.04 1.07 9.76
CA ARG A 44 26.76 0.40 9.47
C ARG A 44 26.96 -1.09 9.28
N TYR A 45 27.97 -1.47 8.51
CA TYR A 45 28.21 -2.86 8.17
C TYR A 45 28.65 -3.69 9.39
N ILE A 46 29.54 -3.13 10.21
CA ILE A 46 29.91 -3.75 11.48
C ILE A 46 28.69 -3.96 12.36
N ALA A 47 27.82 -2.95 12.49
CA ALA A 47 26.61 -3.08 13.28
C ALA A 47 25.67 -4.17 12.73
N ILE A 48 25.45 -4.24 11.41
CA ILE A 48 24.64 -5.30 10.79
C ILE A 48 25.20 -6.69 11.14
N VAL A 49 26.51 -6.89 10.95
CA VAL A 49 27.16 -8.17 11.21
C VAL A 49 27.18 -8.50 12.71
N TYR A 50 27.49 -7.52 13.56
CA TYR A 50 27.42 -7.65 15.02
C TYR A 50 26.05 -8.18 15.46
N HIS A 51 24.98 -7.63 14.88
CA HIS A 51 23.62 -8.01 15.23
C HIS A 51 23.18 -9.32 14.62
N ALA A 52 23.72 -9.72 13.47
CA ALA A 52 23.43 -11.01 12.83
C ALA A 52 23.95 -12.20 13.66
N PHE A 53 25.14 -12.11 14.25
CA PHE A 53 25.70 -13.19 15.06
C PHE A 53 25.22 -13.11 16.51
N ASN A 54 24.95 -14.25 17.14
CA ASN A 54 24.73 -14.35 18.60
C ASN A 54 25.96 -14.86 19.37
N ASP A 55 27.04 -15.14 18.65
CA ASP A 55 28.32 -15.57 19.19
C ASP A 55 29.07 -14.41 19.87
N LYS A 56 29.52 -14.62 21.12
CA LYS A 56 30.17 -13.59 21.94
C LYS A 56 31.53 -13.16 21.38
N GLU A 57 32.32 -14.09 20.85
CA GLU A 57 33.65 -13.81 20.30
C GLU A 57 33.53 -13.04 18.98
N LYS A 58 32.63 -13.46 18.08
CA LYS A 58 32.35 -12.74 16.82
C LYS A 58 31.83 -11.32 17.10
N ARG A 59 30.96 -11.16 18.09
CA ARG A 59 30.47 -9.84 18.54
C ARG A 59 31.58 -8.96 19.11
N LYS A 60 32.50 -9.53 19.89
CA LYS A 60 33.67 -8.82 20.42
C LYS A 60 34.56 -8.32 19.28
N VAL A 61 34.89 -9.17 18.31
CA VAL A 61 35.67 -8.78 17.12
C VAL A 61 35.02 -7.62 16.36
N MET A 62 33.69 -7.64 16.21
CA MET A 62 32.97 -6.53 15.57
C MET A 62 33.04 -5.24 16.39
N LYS A 63 32.92 -5.29 17.72
CA LYS A 63 33.12 -4.12 18.60
C LYS A 63 34.53 -3.53 18.46
N ASP A 64 35.54 -4.39 18.51
CA ASP A 64 36.95 -3.98 18.37
C ASP A 64 37.23 -3.33 17.00
N LEU A 65 36.55 -3.79 15.95
CA LEU A 65 36.61 -3.16 14.62
C LEU A 65 35.87 -1.82 14.59
N ALA A 66 34.71 -1.71 15.27
CA ALA A 66 33.94 -0.47 15.33
C ALA A 66 34.70 0.66 16.01
N GLU A 67 35.40 0.36 17.11
CA GLU A 67 36.22 1.31 17.87
C GLU A 67 37.37 1.91 17.05
N LYS A 68 37.84 1.17 16.02
CA LYS A 68 38.92 1.61 15.12
C LYS A 68 38.42 2.48 13.96
N ILE A 69 37.10 2.63 13.79
CA ILE A 69 36.56 3.49 12.73
C ILE A 69 36.56 4.94 13.22
N GLU A 70 37.28 5.80 12.49
CA GLU A 70 37.23 7.24 12.71
C GLU A 70 35.80 7.80 12.59
N LYS A 71 35.48 8.79 13.43
CA LYS A 71 34.19 9.51 13.33
C LYS A 71 34.09 10.30 12.04
N CYS A 72 32.89 10.32 11.44
CA CYS A 72 32.59 11.15 10.29
C CYS A 72 32.77 12.63 10.65
N LYS A 73 33.33 13.42 9.74
CA LYS A 73 33.52 14.86 9.94
C LYS A 73 32.20 15.62 9.73
N ILE A 74 31.38 15.23 8.75
CA ILE A 74 30.06 15.82 8.46
C ILE A 74 29.08 15.52 9.61
N PRO A 75 28.49 16.53 10.26
CA PRO A 75 27.64 16.35 11.44
C PRO A 75 26.45 15.40 11.26
N MET A 76 25.77 15.45 10.10
CA MET A 76 24.62 14.58 9.83
C MET A 76 25.03 13.10 9.76
N LEU A 77 26.11 12.79 9.04
CA LEU A 77 26.63 11.42 8.91
C LEU A 77 27.24 10.92 10.23
N ARG A 78 27.84 11.82 11.01
CA ARG A 78 28.34 11.51 12.35
C ARG A 78 27.22 11.06 13.30
N LYS A 79 26.10 11.80 13.32
CA LYS A 79 24.92 11.41 14.11
C LYS A 79 24.42 10.04 13.71
N GLU A 80 24.38 9.74 12.42
CA GLU A 80 23.96 8.42 11.94
C GLU A 80 24.97 7.32 12.31
N GLN A 81 26.27 7.59 12.21
CA GLN A 81 27.32 6.67 12.63
C GLN A 81 27.22 6.36 14.13
N ASP A 82 26.99 7.37 14.98
CA ASP A 82 26.83 7.20 16.42
C ASP A 82 25.61 6.31 16.75
N LEU A 83 24.50 6.41 15.99
CA LEU A 83 23.35 5.50 16.15
C LEU A 83 23.70 4.03 15.93
N PHE A 84 24.49 3.72 14.88
CA PHE A 84 24.96 2.36 14.63
C PHE A 84 25.93 1.88 15.70
N TYR A 85 26.83 2.75 16.16
CA TYR A 85 27.79 2.42 17.21
C TYR A 85 27.10 2.11 18.55
N ASP A 86 26.17 2.97 18.97
CA ASP A 86 25.44 2.80 20.22
C ASP A 86 24.51 1.58 20.20
N SER A 87 24.04 1.17 19.01
CA SER A 87 23.28 -0.06 18.85
C SER A 87 24.03 -1.32 19.31
N MET A 88 25.37 -1.28 19.32
CA MET A 88 26.21 -2.41 19.74
C MET A 88 26.55 -2.37 21.24
N LYS A 89 26.30 -1.26 21.93
CA LYS A 89 26.62 -1.08 23.37
C LYS A 89 25.53 -1.62 24.29
N ASN A 90 24.25 -1.55 23.88
CA ASN A 90 23.10 -1.97 24.69
C ASN A 90 22.34 -3.14 24.03
N THR A 91 21.83 -4.09 24.83
CA THR A 91 20.83 -5.08 24.40
C THR A 91 19.96 -5.40 25.64
N PRO A 92 18.61 -5.36 25.59
CA PRO A 92 17.71 -5.70 24.49
C PRO A 92 16.59 -4.65 24.32
N VAL A 93 16.73 -3.73 23.36
CA VAL A 93 15.60 -2.88 22.96
C VAL A 93 15.58 -2.89 21.45
N ILE A 94 14.44 -3.22 20.87
CA ILE A 94 14.17 -2.99 19.45
C ILE A 94 14.48 -1.52 19.20
N LEU A 95 15.60 -1.28 18.52
CA LEU A 95 16.10 0.06 18.30
C LEU A 95 14.99 0.88 17.68
N LYS A 96 14.76 2.08 18.22
CA LYS A 96 13.95 3.10 17.54
C LYS A 96 14.74 3.58 16.31
N LEU A 97 14.69 2.80 15.23
CA LEU A 97 15.41 3.01 13.97
C LEU A 97 14.75 4.08 13.08
N GLU A 98 13.88 4.91 13.65
CA GLU A 98 13.06 5.91 12.95
C GLU A 98 13.92 6.92 12.15
N LYS A 99 15.18 7.13 12.54
CA LYS A 99 16.13 8.08 11.92
C LYS A 99 17.27 7.43 11.12
N CYS A 100 17.25 6.12 10.87
CA CYS A 100 18.33 5.40 10.18
C CYS A 100 18.03 5.24 8.67
N ILE A 101 18.95 5.67 7.79
CA ILE A 101 18.77 5.67 6.32
C ILE A 101 18.71 4.23 5.75
N HIS A 102 19.28 3.25 6.45
CA HIS A 102 19.33 1.83 6.06
C HIS A 102 18.62 0.89 7.03
N LYS A 103 17.54 1.35 7.68
CA LYS A 103 16.80 0.56 8.66
C LYS A 103 16.25 -0.77 8.11
N ASN A 104 15.94 -0.85 6.81
CA ASN A 104 15.33 -2.05 6.22
C ASN A 104 16.24 -3.27 6.28
N ASP A 105 17.52 -3.11 5.94
CA ASP A 105 18.50 -4.21 5.97
C ASP A 105 18.72 -4.71 7.40
N LEU A 106 18.81 -3.78 8.36
CA LEU A 106 18.91 -4.10 9.79
C LEU A 106 17.67 -4.85 10.30
N VAL A 107 16.47 -4.37 9.96
CA VAL A 107 15.21 -5.02 10.35
C VAL A 107 15.16 -6.46 9.82
N LEU A 108 15.52 -6.68 8.56
CA LEU A 108 15.56 -8.02 7.98
C LEU A 108 16.59 -8.92 8.68
N CYS A 109 17.75 -8.37 9.06
CA CYS A 109 18.76 -9.11 9.82
C CYS A 109 18.24 -9.52 11.21
N TYR A 110 17.62 -8.60 11.95
CA TYR A 110 16.99 -8.91 13.23
C TYR A 110 15.92 -9.98 13.10
N PHE A 111 15.06 -9.86 12.08
CA PHE A 111 14.02 -10.83 11.83
C PHE A 111 14.59 -12.24 11.62
N ARG A 112 15.61 -12.37 10.76
CA ARG A 112 16.26 -13.67 10.49
C ARG A 112 16.98 -14.24 11.70
N ARG A 113 17.67 -13.40 12.47
CA ARG A 113 18.30 -13.83 13.72
C ARG A 113 17.25 -14.34 14.70
N ASP A 114 16.15 -13.63 14.83
CA ASP A 114 15.09 -14.00 15.77
C ASP A 114 14.35 -15.28 15.31
N LEU A 115 14.29 -15.56 14.00
CA LEU A 115 13.88 -16.86 13.45
C LEU A 115 14.83 -18.00 13.88
N GLU A 116 16.15 -17.78 13.83
CA GLU A 116 17.15 -18.78 14.29
C GLU A 116 17.09 -19.00 15.80
N MET A 117 17.01 -17.90 16.56
CA MET A 117 16.91 -17.91 18.03
C MET A 117 15.52 -18.38 18.54
N LYS A 118 14.60 -18.69 17.62
CA LYS A 118 13.22 -19.12 17.93
C LYS A 118 12.47 -18.12 18.84
N ASN A 119 12.70 -16.82 18.65
CA ASN A 119 12.14 -15.74 19.48
C ASN A 119 10.83 -15.20 18.89
N TRP A 120 9.72 -15.89 19.20
CA TRP A 120 8.38 -15.61 18.66
C TRP A 120 7.88 -14.17 18.91
N GLU A 121 8.06 -13.63 20.12
CA GLU A 121 7.55 -12.29 20.45
C GLU A 121 8.25 -11.18 19.65
N SER A 122 9.58 -11.31 19.46
CA SER A 122 10.34 -10.35 18.65
C SER A 122 9.96 -10.44 17.17
N ILE A 123 9.78 -11.66 16.64
CA ILE A 123 9.29 -11.90 15.26
C ILE A 123 7.94 -11.20 15.04
N LYS A 124 6.97 -11.40 15.94
CA LYS A 124 5.65 -10.73 15.89
C LYS A 124 5.77 -9.21 15.87
N GLN A 125 6.59 -8.67 16.76
CA GLN A 125 6.77 -7.24 16.88
C GLN A 125 7.42 -6.64 15.62
N LEU A 126 8.42 -7.31 15.06
CA LEU A 126 9.07 -6.90 13.80
C LEU A 126 8.11 -6.93 12.61
N LEU A 127 7.30 -7.99 12.48
CA LEU A 127 6.28 -8.09 11.42
C LEU A 127 5.20 -7.01 11.54
N THR A 128 4.89 -6.58 12.77
CA THR A 128 3.90 -5.53 13.02
C THR A 128 4.46 -4.14 12.75
N LEU A 129 5.68 -3.85 13.22
CA LEU A 129 6.28 -2.52 13.11
C LEU A 129 6.90 -2.24 11.74
N HIS A 130 7.40 -3.28 11.06
CA HIS A 130 8.17 -3.15 9.82
C HIS A 130 7.79 -4.18 8.74
N PRO A 131 6.49 -4.37 8.42
CA PRO A 131 6.03 -5.39 7.47
C PRO A 131 6.65 -5.22 6.08
N ASN A 132 6.78 -3.99 5.58
CA ASN A 132 7.34 -3.71 4.25
C ASN A 132 8.86 -3.97 4.13
N SER A 133 9.55 -4.14 5.26
CA SER A 133 10.99 -4.43 5.30
C SER A 133 11.28 -5.93 5.43
N ILE A 134 10.25 -6.77 5.58
CA ILE A 134 10.36 -8.21 5.82
C ILE A 134 9.54 -8.94 4.76
N SER A 135 10.16 -9.86 4.02
CA SER A 135 9.43 -10.78 3.14
C SER A 135 9.04 -12.05 3.92
N LEU A 136 7.93 -12.01 4.66
CA LEU A 136 7.50 -13.17 5.46
C LEU A 136 7.20 -14.38 4.57
N PHE A 137 6.70 -14.16 3.35
CA PHE A 137 6.35 -15.22 2.42
C PHE A 137 7.57 -16.05 2.01
N GLU A 138 8.73 -15.42 1.83
CA GLU A 138 10.01 -16.11 1.57
C GLU A 138 10.53 -16.88 2.80
N HIS A 139 10.17 -16.42 4.01
CA HIS A 139 10.65 -16.97 5.28
C HIS A 139 9.60 -17.84 5.99
N ILE A 140 8.54 -18.25 5.29
CA ILE A 140 7.38 -18.88 5.92
C ILE A 140 7.71 -20.20 6.63
N GLU A 141 8.65 -20.99 6.10
CA GLU A 141 9.06 -22.26 6.72
C GLU A 141 9.75 -22.03 8.06
N ALA A 142 10.76 -21.17 8.10
CA ALA A 142 11.46 -20.83 9.33
C ALA A 142 10.51 -20.20 10.37
N PHE A 143 9.56 -19.38 9.94
CA PHE A 143 8.51 -18.83 10.79
C PHE A 143 7.64 -19.92 11.43
N LEU A 144 7.17 -20.89 10.64
CA LEU A 144 6.36 -22.02 11.12
C LEU A 144 7.18 -22.97 12.01
N GLU A 145 8.47 -23.15 11.74
CA GLU A 145 9.37 -23.91 12.62
C GLU A 145 9.53 -23.25 13.99
N VAL A 146 9.65 -21.91 14.03
CA VAL A 146 9.69 -21.17 15.30
C VAL A 146 8.41 -21.41 16.08
N ALA A 147 7.25 -21.25 15.42
CA ALA A 147 5.96 -21.48 16.03
C ALA A 147 5.86 -22.90 16.62
N LYS A 148 6.30 -23.92 15.86
CA LYS A 148 6.31 -25.32 16.31
C LYS A 148 7.23 -25.52 17.51
N HIS A 149 8.46 -24.99 17.46
CA HIS A 149 9.43 -25.10 18.54
C HIS A 149 8.93 -24.42 19.83
N ARG A 150 8.20 -23.33 19.70
CA ARG A 150 7.65 -22.55 20.82
C ARG A 150 6.24 -22.98 21.23
N ASN A 151 5.69 -24.05 20.63
CA ASN A 151 4.33 -24.56 20.86
C ASN A 151 3.24 -23.48 20.71
N ILE A 152 3.37 -22.61 19.71
CA ILE A 152 2.40 -21.55 19.46
C ILE A 152 1.11 -22.14 18.88
N GLY A 153 -0.03 -21.73 19.43
CA GLY A 153 -1.35 -22.19 19.00
C GLY A 153 -1.67 -21.83 17.55
N SER A 154 -2.48 -22.66 16.90
CA SER A 154 -2.84 -22.50 15.48
C SER A 154 -3.48 -21.14 15.21
N SER A 155 -4.34 -20.67 16.12
CA SER A 155 -5.01 -19.37 15.98
C SER A 155 -4.02 -18.20 15.92
N GLU A 156 -3.03 -18.19 16.80
CA GLU A 156 -2.07 -17.08 16.87
C GLU A 156 -1.20 -17.03 15.61
N VAL A 157 -0.75 -18.19 15.13
CA VAL A 157 0.02 -18.28 13.88
C VAL A 157 -0.79 -17.74 12.69
N LEU A 158 -2.07 -18.14 12.60
CA LEU A 158 -2.98 -17.66 11.57
C LEU A 158 -3.16 -16.14 11.66
N ASP A 159 -3.39 -15.60 12.85
CA ASP A 159 -3.61 -14.18 13.05
C ASP A 159 -2.38 -13.34 12.71
N VAL A 160 -1.18 -13.77 13.10
CA VAL A 160 0.07 -13.09 12.75
C VAL A 160 0.28 -13.09 11.23
N PHE A 161 0.08 -14.25 10.59
CA PHE A 161 0.19 -14.38 9.14
C PHE A 161 -0.83 -13.49 8.40
N MET A 162 -2.11 -13.55 8.77
CA MET A 162 -3.16 -12.80 8.10
C MET A 162 -3.06 -11.29 8.34
N LYS A 163 -2.64 -10.86 9.53
CA LYS A 163 -2.33 -9.45 9.79
C LYS A 163 -1.21 -8.97 8.87
N TYR A 164 -0.11 -9.72 8.76
CA TYR A 164 0.96 -9.39 7.84
C TYR A 164 0.46 -9.32 6.39
N THR A 165 -0.27 -10.33 5.91
CA THR A 165 -0.84 -10.32 4.55
C THR A 165 -1.72 -9.09 4.33
N SER A 166 -2.60 -8.74 5.28
CA SER A 166 -3.49 -7.58 5.16
C SER A 166 -2.75 -6.24 5.11
N ILE A 167 -1.51 -6.18 5.59
CA ILE A 167 -0.68 -4.97 5.48
C ILE A 167 0.02 -4.93 4.12
N MET A 168 0.54 -6.08 3.64
CA MET A 168 1.21 -6.17 2.34
C MET A 168 0.25 -5.90 1.19
N ASN A 169 -0.98 -6.42 1.27
CA ASN A 169 -2.06 -6.09 0.35
C ASN A 169 -3.39 -6.12 1.12
N PRO A 170 -3.99 -4.96 1.44
CA PRO A 170 -5.23 -4.91 2.22
C PRO A 170 -6.45 -5.43 1.46
N TYR A 171 -6.37 -5.58 0.14
CA TYR A 171 -7.52 -5.86 -0.72
C TYR A 171 -7.71 -7.35 -1.00
N PHE A 172 -6.61 -8.05 -1.29
CA PHE A 172 -6.63 -9.47 -1.63
C PHE A 172 -5.28 -10.13 -1.38
N MET A 173 -5.28 -11.45 -1.31
CA MET A 173 -4.05 -12.25 -1.38
C MET A 173 -3.86 -12.75 -2.81
N GLU A 174 -2.63 -12.68 -3.32
CA GLU A 174 -2.29 -13.21 -4.62
C GLU A 174 -2.57 -14.72 -4.69
N TYR A 175 -3.08 -15.19 -5.83
CA TYR A 175 -3.45 -16.59 -6.05
C TYR A 175 -2.26 -17.53 -5.87
N ALA A 176 -1.08 -17.10 -6.35
CA ALA A 176 0.16 -17.83 -6.15
C ALA A 176 0.53 -17.96 -4.66
N ASP A 177 0.44 -16.86 -3.90
CA ASP A 177 0.75 -16.86 -2.47
C ASP A 177 -0.25 -17.69 -1.67
N PHE A 178 -1.54 -17.61 -2.02
CA PHE A 178 -2.57 -18.43 -1.40
C PHE A 178 -2.31 -19.93 -1.58
N ASN A 179 -1.92 -20.35 -2.79
CA ASN A 179 -1.66 -21.76 -3.07
C ASN A 179 -0.30 -22.26 -2.56
N ASN A 180 0.73 -21.42 -2.57
CA ASN A 180 2.10 -21.85 -2.28
C ASN A 180 2.53 -21.56 -0.83
N VAL A 181 2.13 -20.40 -0.29
CA VAL A 181 2.52 -19.91 1.04
C VAL A 181 1.46 -20.27 2.06
N PHE A 182 0.20 -19.89 1.84
CA PHE A 182 -0.87 -20.18 2.78
C PHE A 182 -1.15 -21.70 2.90
N SER A 183 -0.90 -22.50 1.86
CA SER A 183 -0.98 -23.96 1.98
C SER A 183 0.01 -24.55 2.99
N ARG A 184 1.19 -23.93 3.18
CA ARG A 184 2.16 -24.32 4.23
C ARG A 184 1.67 -23.92 5.60
N VAL A 185 1.14 -22.70 5.74
CA VAL A 185 0.48 -22.24 6.97
C VAL A 185 -0.67 -23.19 7.33
N LYS A 186 -1.49 -23.57 6.35
CA LYS A 186 -2.59 -24.53 6.53
C LYS A 186 -2.16 -25.90 7.03
N LYS A 187 -0.94 -26.34 6.74
CA LYS A 187 -0.40 -27.61 7.27
C LYS A 187 0.04 -27.50 8.73
N TYR A 188 0.28 -26.30 9.24
CA TYR A 188 0.71 -26.08 10.63
C TYR A 188 -0.39 -26.42 11.64
N GLY A 189 -1.62 -26.00 11.37
CA GLY A 189 -2.74 -26.10 12.30
C GLY A 189 -4.03 -26.61 11.66
N ARG A 190 -5.00 -27.00 12.48
CA ARG A 190 -6.32 -27.43 12.00
C ARG A 190 -7.19 -26.21 11.66
N PHE A 191 -6.94 -25.59 10.51
CA PHE A 191 -7.79 -24.51 10.01
C PHE A 191 -9.01 -25.04 9.26
N HIS A 192 -10.16 -24.40 9.50
CA HIS A 192 -11.28 -24.47 8.58
C HIS A 192 -11.03 -23.47 7.45
N VAL A 193 -11.21 -23.92 6.20
CA VAL A 193 -11.10 -23.10 5.00
C VAL A 193 -12.29 -23.45 4.11
N SER A 194 -13.16 -22.48 3.86
CA SER A 194 -14.33 -22.65 3.00
C SER A 194 -14.46 -21.47 2.04
N GLU A 195 -15.02 -21.75 0.86
CA GLU A 195 -15.35 -20.69 -0.10
C GLU A 195 -16.69 -20.07 0.31
N GLU A 196 -16.71 -18.76 0.56
CA GLU A 196 -17.89 -18.04 0.98
C GLU A 196 -18.64 -17.50 -0.25
N HIS A 197 -19.72 -18.20 -0.64
CA HIS A 197 -20.51 -17.83 -1.81
C HIS A 197 -21.56 -16.72 -1.52
N LYS A 198 -21.99 -16.57 -0.25
CA LYS A 198 -22.91 -15.52 0.20
C LYS A 198 -22.16 -14.53 1.05
N LYS A 199 -22.17 -13.26 0.66
CA LYS A 199 -21.24 -12.28 1.22
C LYS A 199 -21.93 -11.55 2.38
N PRO A 200 -21.48 -11.71 3.63
CA PRO A 200 -22.08 -11.01 4.76
C PRO A 200 -21.74 -9.51 4.77
N PHE A 201 -20.82 -9.06 3.93
CA PHE A 201 -20.27 -7.72 4.01
C PHE A 201 -21.03 -6.69 3.20
N LYS A 202 -21.48 -5.63 3.89
CA LYS A 202 -21.97 -4.41 3.24
C LYS A 202 -20.80 -3.68 2.57
N ARG A 203 -21.10 -3.01 1.46
CA ARG A 203 -20.20 -2.03 0.85
C ARG A 203 -19.89 -0.91 1.86
N THR A 204 -18.61 -0.66 2.05
CA THR A 204 -18.11 0.50 2.79
C THR A 204 -17.78 1.63 1.83
N HIS A 205 -17.63 2.83 2.38
CA HIS A 205 -17.15 4.00 1.67
C HIS A 205 -16.10 4.66 2.58
N ILE A 206 -15.23 5.48 2.01
CA ILE A 206 -14.31 6.28 2.82
C ILE A 206 -15.12 7.18 3.78
N SER A 207 -14.56 7.47 4.95
CA SER A 207 -15.20 8.39 5.89
C SER A 207 -15.25 9.81 5.32
N ILE A 208 -16.17 10.66 5.82
CA ILE A 208 -16.22 12.09 5.48
C ILE A 208 -14.87 12.76 5.76
N LYS A 209 -14.23 12.41 6.88
CA LYS A 209 -12.88 12.89 7.23
C LYS A 209 -11.85 12.51 6.16
N ASN A 210 -11.83 11.26 5.71
CA ASN A 210 -10.89 10.79 4.70
C ASN A 210 -11.16 11.43 3.32
N ALA A 211 -12.43 11.62 2.97
CA ALA A 211 -12.81 12.34 1.76
C ALA A 211 -12.28 13.79 1.79
N GLU A 212 -12.39 14.47 2.94
CA GLU A 212 -11.90 15.83 3.12
C GLU A 212 -10.37 15.91 3.04
N ILE A 213 -9.65 14.98 3.67
CA ILE A 213 -8.18 14.87 3.57
C ILE A 213 -7.76 14.73 2.10
N LEU A 214 -8.41 13.83 1.37
CA LEU A 214 -8.10 13.58 -0.03
C LEU A 214 -8.39 14.81 -0.90
N LYS A 215 -9.54 15.46 -0.69
CA LYS A 215 -9.95 16.69 -1.36
C LYS A 215 -8.93 17.81 -1.16
N ASN A 216 -8.56 18.09 0.10
CA ASN A 216 -7.59 19.13 0.44
C ASN A 216 -6.22 18.88 -0.21
N ARG A 217 -5.79 17.61 -0.28
CA ARG A 217 -4.54 17.28 -0.94
C ARG A 217 -4.60 17.47 -2.46
N ILE A 218 -5.72 17.14 -3.10
CA ILE A 218 -5.93 17.43 -4.52
C ILE A 218 -5.91 18.95 -4.74
N ASP A 219 -6.59 19.73 -3.89
CA ASP A 219 -6.63 21.19 -3.95
C ASP A 219 -5.21 21.80 -3.84
N GLU A 220 -4.40 21.31 -2.88
CA GLU A 220 -2.99 21.69 -2.74
C GLU A 220 -2.18 21.36 -4.00
N TYR A 221 -2.33 20.14 -4.53
CA TYR A 221 -1.62 19.71 -5.72
C TYR A 221 -1.95 20.59 -6.94
N VAL A 222 -3.24 20.93 -7.13
CA VAL A 222 -3.69 21.81 -8.20
C VAL A 222 -3.11 23.22 -8.04
N ARG A 223 -3.12 23.78 -6.83
CA ARG A 223 -2.57 25.11 -6.54
C ARG A 223 -1.05 25.20 -6.74
N ASP A 224 -0.33 24.15 -6.38
CA ASP A 224 1.14 24.08 -6.52
C ASP A 224 1.59 23.75 -7.95
N SER A 225 0.69 23.25 -8.79
CA SER A 225 0.99 22.95 -10.19
C SER A 225 1.19 24.24 -11.00
N LYS A 226 2.09 24.21 -12.00
CA LYS A 226 2.36 25.39 -12.84
C LYS A 226 1.07 25.91 -13.47
N GLU A 227 0.95 27.23 -13.55
CA GLU A 227 -0.16 27.93 -14.16
C GLU A 227 -0.44 27.36 -15.57
N GLY A 228 -1.66 26.86 -15.79
CA GLY A 228 -2.07 26.22 -17.04
C GLY A 228 -2.25 24.69 -16.99
N PHE A 229 -1.95 24.02 -15.88
CA PHE A 229 -2.29 22.60 -15.67
C PHE A 229 -3.81 22.42 -15.52
N VAL A 230 -4.43 23.08 -14.54
CA VAL A 230 -5.89 23.30 -14.41
C VAL A 230 -6.11 24.80 -14.25
N LYS A 231 -7.13 25.39 -14.87
CA LYS A 231 -7.44 26.82 -14.63
C LYS A 231 -8.07 26.96 -13.24
N THR A 232 -7.49 27.76 -12.34
CA THR A 232 -8.02 27.96 -10.98
C THR A 232 -9.51 28.34 -10.97
N LYS A 233 -9.93 29.24 -11.87
CA LYS A 233 -11.34 29.67 -12.01
C LYS A 233 -12.29 28.52 -12.38
N GLU A 234 -11.81 27.55 -13.17
CA GLU A 234 -12.58 26.36 -13.56
C GLU A 234 -12.72 25.41 -12.38
N TYR A 235 -11.62 25.20 -11.65
CA TYR A 235 -11.57 24.36 -10.46
C TYR A 235 -12.46 24.90 -9.32
N GLU A 236 -12.37 26.19 -9.01
CA GLU A 236 -13.23 26.88 -8.02
C GLU A 236 -14.71 26.89 -8.40
N ARG A 237 -15.03 26.71 -9.70
CA ARG A 237 -16.42 26.64 -10.15
C ARG A 237 -17.07 25.28 -9.83
N ILE A 238 -16.28 24.22 -9.65
CA ILE A 238 -16.78 22.86 -9.34
C ILE A 238 -17.63 22.88 -8.08
N GLU A 239 -17.12 23.46 -7.00
CA GLU A 239 -17.82 23.54 -5.71
C GLU A 239 -19.19 24.20 -5.86
N ARG A 240 -19.25 25.33 -6.58
CA ARG A 240 -20.51 26.05 -6.83
C ARG A 240 -21.50 25.22 -7.63
N ILE A 241 -21.06 24.62 -8.75
CA ILE A 241 -21.93 23.79 -9.59
C ILE A 241 -22.47 22.60 -8.81
N VAL A 242 -21.60 21.88 -8.10
CA VAL A 242 -21.99 20.70 -7.33
C VAL A 242 -22.90 21.08 -6.17
N SER A 243 -22.62 22.19 -5.46
CA SER A 243 -23.46 22.69 -4.38
C SER A 243 -24.87 23.07 -4.85
N GLU A 244 -24.98 23.79 -5.97
CA GLU A 244 -26.27 24.11 -6.60
C GLU A 244 -27.03 22.84 -7.00
N TRP A 245 -26.34 21.85 -7.57
CA TRP A 245 -26.96 20.58 -7.96
C TRP A 245 -27.40 19.73 -6.77
N LYS A 246 -26.59 19.68 -5.69
CA LYS A 246 -26.95 19.02 -4.42
C LYS A 246 -28.20 19.63 -3.81
N LYS A 247 -28.29 20.96 -3.79
CA LYS A 247 -29.49 21.68 -3.31
C LYS A 247 -30.71 21.38 -4.16
N LYS A 248 -30.60 21.49 -5.49
CA LYS A 248 -31.70 21.25 -6.44
C LYS A 248 -32.25 19.82 -6.34
N ASN A 249 -31.38 18.83 -6.17
CA ASN A 249 -31.75 17.41 -6.17
C ASN A 249 -31.85 16.79 -4.76
N LYS A 250 -31.69 17.60 -3.69
CA LYS A 250 -31.73 17.16 -2.28
C LYS A 250 -30.76 16.00 -1.98
N ILE A 251 -29.54 16.11 -2.49
CA ILE A 251 -28.51 15.07 -2.34
C ILE A 251 -27.72 15.29 -1.05
N GLU A 252 -27.61 14.22 -0.27
CA GLU A 252 -26.82 14.17 0.94
C GLU A 252 -25.64 13.21 0.78
N ASN A 253 -24.41 13.71 1.01
CA ASN A 253 -23.17 12.94 1.00
C ASN A 253 -22.91 12.07 -0.25
N GLY A 254 -23.51 12.44 -1.39
CA GLY A 254 -23.33 11.73 -2.66
C GLY A 254 -24.18 10.48 -2.82
N ARG A 255 -25.17 10.27 -1.93
CA ARG A 255 -26.05 9.11 -1.99
C ARG A 255 -26.80 9.05 -3.33
N ASP A 256 -26.80 7.86 -3.94
CA ASP A 256 -27.41 7.57 -5.25
C ASP A 256 -26.86 8.40 -6.42
N VAL A 257 -25.73 9.11 -6.24
CA VAL A 257 -25.05 9.85 -7.30
C VAL A 257 -24.01 8.99 -7.98
N VAL A 258 -24.03 9.01 -9.31
CA VAL A 258 -22.95 8.52 -10.16
C VAL A 258 -22.35 9.72 -10.91
N VAL A 259 -21.04 9.89 -10.78
CA VAL A 259 -20.25 10.79 -11.63
C VAL A 259 -19.69 9.96 -12.78
N VAL A 260 -19.87 10.40 -14.01
CA VAL A 260 -19.41 9.69 -15.22
C VAL A 260 -18.27 10.47 -15.85
N ASP A 261 -17.12 9.82 -15.97
CA ASP A 261 -16.05 10.24 -16.86
C ASP A 261 -16.49 9.96 -18.30
N ALA A 262 -17.11 10.97 -18.91
CA ALA A 262 -17.84 10.81 -20.16
C ALA A 262 -16.90 10.47 -21.32
N LEU A 263 -15.67 10.99 -21.29
CA LEU A 263 -14.68 10.75 -22.34
C LEU A 263 -14.09 9.34 -22.24
N ASN A 264 -13.78 8.90 -21.01
CA ASN A 264 -13.32 7.54 -20.80
C ASN A 264 -14.41 6.52 -21.16
N PHE A 265 -15.66 6.80 -20.77
CA PHE A 265 -16.81 5.95 -21.10
C PHE A 265 -17.08 5.88 -22.61
N GLY A 266 -17.03 7.02 -23.31
CA GLY A 266 -17.32 7.12 -24.74
C GLY A 266 -16.13 6.84 -25.67
N SER A 267 -15.02 6.31 -25.16
CA SER A 267 -13.79 6.08 -25.94
C SER A 267 -13.29 7.34 -26.67
N GLY A 268 -13.35 8.49 -26.02
CA GLY A 268 -12.95 9.79 -26.58
C GLY A 268 -13.99 10.46 -27.47
N LYS A 269 -15.19 9.89 -27.62
CA LYS A 269 -16.34 10.50 -28.29
C LYS A 269 -17.46 10.75 -27.29
N ASP A 270 -18.25 11.81 -27.51
CA ASP A 270 -19.47 12.06 -26.72
C ASP A 270 -20.45 10.89 -26.91
N SER A 271 -20.71 10.15 -25.83
CA SER A 271 -21.44 8.88 -25.93
C SER A 271 -22.92 9.14 -26.20
N LYS A 272 -23.47 8.56 -27.28
CA LYS A 272 -24.93 8.54 -27.53
C LYS A 272 -25.69 7.67 -26.52
N THR A 273 -24.98 7.00 -25.60
CA THR A 273 -25.48 6.05 -24.61
C THR A 273 -25.93 6.69 -23.30
N TRP A 274 -26.03 8.02 -23.23
CA TRP A 274 -26.47 8.75 -22.03
C TRP A 274 -27.79 8.22 -21.44
N LYS A 275 -28.78 7.94 -22.30
CA LYS A 275 -30.08 7.41 -21.86
C LYS A 275 -29.94 6.11 -21.08
N SER A 276 -29.09 5.20 -21.56
CA SER A 276 -28.85 3.90 -20.92
C SER A 276 -28.21 4.01 -19.53
N ILE A 277 -27.38 5.02 -19.27
CA ILE A 277 -26.79 5.25 -17.94
C ILE A 277 -27.81 5.88 -17.00
N SER A 278 -28.56 6.88 -17.49
CA SER A 278 -29.62 7.55 -16.73
C SER A 278 -30.74 6.59 -16.32
N ASP A 279 -30.97 5.53 -17.08
CA ASP A 279 -31.93 4.48 -16.72
C ASP A 279 -31.41 3.55 -15.60
N GLN A 280 -30.09 3.50 -15.36
CA GLN A 280 -29.46 2.62 -14.36
C GLN A 280 -29.24 3.27 -13.00
N PHE A 281 -29.13 4.60 -12.96
CA PHE A 281 -28.82 5.35 -11.74
C PHE A 281 -29.78 6.51 -11.56
N ARG A 282 -30.16 6.75 -10.30
CA ARG A 282 -31.11 7.82 -9.94
C ARG A 282 -30.57 9.22 -10.26
N HIS A 283 -29.31 9.47 -9.94
CA HIS A 283 -28.68 10.77 -10.13
C HIS A 283 -27.38 10.58 -10.92
N VAL A 284 -27.35 11.07 -12.16
CA VAL A 284 -26.17 10.97 -13.04
C VAL A 284 -25.63 12.36 -13.33
N PHE A 285 -24.34 12.53 -13.06
CA PHE A 285 -23.61 13.76 -13.30
C PHE A 285 -22.39 13.49 -14.20
N PHE A 286 -22.19 14.27 -15.24
CA PHE A 286 -21.11 14.06 -16.20
C PHE A 286 -19.95 15.01 -15.94
N ALA A 287 -18.75 14.48 -16.06
CA ALA A 287 -17.55 15.28 -16.26
C ALA A 287 -17.05 14.98 -17.67
N THR A 288 -17.01 16.01 -18.51
CA THR A 288 -16.73 15.89 -19.95
C THR A 288 -15.99 17.12 -20.46
N ARG A 289 -15.66 17.16 -21.76
CA ARG A 289 -15.03 18.34 -22.39
C ARG A 289 -16.03 19.25 -23.04
N LEU A 290 -15.65 20.54 -23.13
CA LEU A 290 -16.37 21.48 -23.97
C LEU A 290 -16.36 21.00 -25.43
N PRO A 291 -17.55 20.78 -26.03
CA PRO A 291 -17.64 20.35 -27.42
C PRO A 291 -17.25 21.47 -28.42
N PRO A 292 -16.90 21.10 -29.68
CA PRO A 292 -16.69 22.04 -30.78
C PRO A 292 -17.88 22.99 -30.96
N LYS A 293 -17.62 24.23 -31.37
CA LYS A 293 -18.62 25.31 -31.42
C LYS A 293 -19.86 24.91 -32.24
N GLU A 294 -19.66 24.16 -33.31
CA GLU A 294 -20.67 23.74 -34.30
C GLU A 294 -21.75 22.85 -33.70
N ILE A 295 -21.40 22.03 -32.70
CA ILE A 295 -22.32 21.08 -32.05
C ILE A 295 -22.61 21.44 -30.58
N ARG A 296 -22.00 22.53 -30.07
CA ARG A 296 -21.96 22.84 -28.64
C ARG A 296 -23.32 23.00 -28.01
N ALA A 297 -24.18 23.83 -28.59
CA ALA A 297 -25.53 24.05 -28.06
C ALA A 297 -26.31 22.73 -27.93
N LYS A 298 -26.28 21.90 -28.99
CA LYS A 298 -26.95 20.59 -29.03
C LYS A 298 -26.40 19.59 -28.01
N VAL A 299 -25.11 19.64 -27.69
CA VAL A 299 -24.48 18.75 -26.70
C VAL A 299 -24.75 19.24 -25.28
N ILE A 300 -24.64 20.55 -25.02
CA ILE A 300 -24.94 21.13 -23.71
C ILE A 300 -26.42 20.92 -23.34
N GLU A 301 -27.32 21.17 -24.30
CA GLU A 301 -28.75 20.93 -24.13
C GLU A 301 -29.03 19.47 -23.82
N ARG A 302 -28.34 18.55 -24.50
CA ARG A 302 -28.42 17.12 -24.17
C ARG A 302 -28.15 16.93 -22.69
N TYR A 303 -26.99 17.30 -22.14
CA TYR A 303 -26.70 17.08 -20.72
C TYR A 303 -27.66 17.73 -19.70
N ASN A 304 -28.57 18.63 -20.11
CA ASN A 304 -29.63 19.22 -19.29
C ASN A 304 -29.15 19.75 -17.91
N GLY A 305 -27.98 20.40 -17.90
CA GLY A 305 -27.39 20.94 -16.66
C GLY A 305 -26.76 19.91 -15.72
N ASN A 306 -26.64 18.64 -16.14
CA ASN A 306 -26.03 17.56 -15.37
C ASN A 306 -24.57 17.32 -15.79
N ALA A 307 -23.84 18.35 -16.20
CA ALA A 307 -22.46 18.20 -16.63
C ALA A 307 -21.56 19.36 -16.18
N VAL A 308 -20.32 19.02 -15.80
CA VAL A 308 -19.18 19.93 -15.75
C VAL A 308 -18.37 19.73 -17.04
N PHE A 309 -18.07 20.84 -17.70
CA PHE A 309 -17.26 20.85 -18.91
C PHE A 309 -15.85 21.35 -18.61
N CYS A 310 -14.87 20.54 -18.99
CA CYS A 310 -13.46 20.78 -18.76
C CYS A 310 -12.77 21.29 -20.03
N ASP A 311 -11.77 22.17 -19.87
CA ASP A 311 -11.09 22.83 -21.00
C ASP A 311 -9.89 22.04 -21.57
N LYS A 312 -9.20 21.18 -20.78
CA LYS A 312 -7.89 20.60 -21.15
C LYS A 312 -7.74 19.10 -20.84
N LEU A 313 -7.10 18.40 -21.80
CA LEU A 313 -6.78 16.96 -21.79
C LEU A 313 -6.17 16.38 -20.50
N SER A 314 -5.23 17.09 -19.86
CA SER A 314 -4.47 16.58 -18.71
C SER A 314 -5.08 16.93 -17.35
N ALA A 315 -6.18 17.69 -17.34
CA ALA A 315 -6.82 18.22 -16.13
C ALA A 315 -8.13 17.49 -15.77
N ASP A 316 -8.72 16.79 -16.75
CA ASP A 316 -10.02 16.14 -16.64
C ASP A 316 -10.07 15.18 -15.44
N ASP A 317 -9.01 14.39 -15.24
CA ASP A 317 -8.90 13.40 -14.16
C ASP A 317 -9.11 14.02 -12.77
N LEU A 318 -8.45 15.15 -12.49
CA LEU A 318 -8.57 15.81 -11.19
C LEU A 318 -9.94 16.47 -11.01
N ILE A 319 -10.51 17.01 -12.09
CA ILE A 319 -11.86 17.58 -12.04
C ILE A 319 -12.88 16.48 -11.77
N ILE A 320 -12.77 15.33 -12.42
CA ILE A 320 -13.63 14.16 -12.21
C ILE A 320 -13.58 13.71 -10.74
N LEU A 321 -12.37 13.51 -10.21
CA LEU A 321 -12.15 13.09 -8.82
C LEU A 321 -12.69 14.15 -7.85
N ARG A 322 -12.44 15.44 -8.14
CA ARG A 322 -12.89 16.55 -7.30
C ARG A 322 -14.40 16.68 -7.27
N VAL A 323 -15.08 16.50 -8.41
CA VAL A 323 -16.56 16.47 -8.53
C VAL A 323 -17.13 15.32 -7.69
N ALA A 324 -16.57 14.11 -7.81
CA ALA A 324 -17.02 12.96 -7.04
C ALA A 324 -16.88 13.17 -5.53
N LEU A 325 -15.75 13.74 -5.08
CA LEU A 325 -15.51 14.06 -3.67
C LEU A 325 -16.40 15.21 -3.17
N GLU A 326 -16.73 16.19 -4.01
CA GLU A 326 -17.61 17.31 -3.65
C GLU A 326 -19.06 16.86 -3.42
N PHE A 327 -19.52 15.87 -4.18
CA PHE A 327 -20.81 15.23 -3.92
C PHE A 327 -20.80 14.53 -2.55
N GLY A 328 -19.72 13.80 -2.25
CA GLY A 328 -19.46 13.20 -0.95
C GLY A 328 -19.01 11.73 -1.04
N PRO A 329 -18.74 11.07 0.10
CA PRO A 329 -18.12 9.75 0.15
C PRO A 329 -18.98 8.61 -0.44
N LEU A 330 -20.30 8.78 -0.54
CA LEU A 330 -21.19 7.76 -1.11
C LEU A 330 -21.31 7.84 -2.63
N THR A 331 -20.68 8.85 -3.24
CA THR A 331 -20.68 9.05 -4.68
C THR A 331 -19.97 7.89 -5.37
N SER A 332 -20.57 7.40 -6.44
CA SER A 332 -19.94 6.42 -7.31
C SER A 332 -19.36 7.09 -8.55
N LEU A 333 -18.31 6.50 -9.12
CA LEU A 333 -17.59 7.03 -10.28
C LEU A 333 -17.62 5.98 -11.41
N VAL A 334 -17.98 6.35 -12.62
CA VAL A 334 -17.88 5.48 -13.80
C VAL A 334 -16.63 5.88 -14.59
N THR A 335 -15.60 5.04 -14.57
CA THR A 335 -14.37 5.23 -15.34
C THR A 335 -13.57 3.92 -15.39
N ASN A 336 -12.80 3.72 -16.46
CA ASN A 336 -11.77 2.69 -16.54
C ASN A 336 -10.38 3.21 -16.15
N ASP A 337 -10.24 4.51 -15.88
CA ASP A 337 -8.98 5.06 -15.43
C ASP A 337 -8.62 4.54 -14.02
N ARG A 338 -7.33 4.27 -13.82
CA ARG A 338 -6.77 3.85 -12.53
C ARG A 338 -6.07 5.00 -11.82
N TYR A 339 -5.94 6.16 -12.46
CA TYR A 339 -5.32 7.40 -11.99
C TYR A 339 -3.94 7.18 -11.36
N ARG A 340 -3.14 6.27 -11.92
CA ARG A 340 -1.85 5.84 -11.35
C ARG A 340 -0.85 7.00 -11.24
N ASP A 341 -0.78 7.84 -12.27
CA ASP A 341 0.13 8.98 -12.30
C ASP A 341 -0.27 10.04 -11.26
N HIS A 342 -1.56 10.35 -11.16
CA HIS A 342 -2.12 11.28 -10.18
C HIS A 342 -1.93 10.76 -8.75
N ARG A 343 -2.18 9.47 -8.50
CA ARG A 343 -1.90 8.82 -7.21
C ARG A 343 -0.47 9.07 -6.78
N LYS A 344 0.50 8.83 -7.67
CA LYS A 344 1.94 9.02 -7.38
C LYS A 344 2.26 10.49 -7.05
N GLN A 345 1.71 11.43 -7.79
CA GLN A 345 2.00 12.86 -7.64
C GLN A 345 1.35 13.51 -6.41
N ILE A 346 0.12 13.10 -6.09
CA ILE A 346 -0.67 13.66 -4.98
C ILE A 346 -0.21 13.03 -3.66
N CYS A 347 -0.04 11.71 -3.64
CA CYS A 347 0.32 11.00 -2.42
C CYS A 347 1.79 11.15 -2.05
N ARG A 348 2.69 11.30 -3.04
CA ARG A 348 4.15 11.49 -2.83
C ARG A 348 4.76 10.49 -1.83
N GLY A 349 4.32 9.24 -1.83
CA GLY A 349 4.81 8.20 -0.92
C GLY A 349 4.26 8.27 0.51
N ASN A 350 3.27 9.13 0.79
CA ASN A 350 2.53 9.11 2.06
C ASN A 350 1.59 7.90 2.09
N SER A 351 1.97 6.88 2.86
CA SER A 351 1.25 5.60 2.96
C SER A 351 -0.19 5.72 3.48
N GLU A 352 -0.47 6.64 4.39
CA GLU A 352 -1.82 6.87 4.90
C GLU A 352 -2.73 7.46 3.80
N LEU A 353 -2.21 8.45 3.07
CA LEU A 353 -2.94 9.08 1.99
C LEU A 353 -3.12 8.14 0.78
N GLU A 354 -2.09 7.34 0.45
CA GLU A 354 -2.18 6.28 -0.55
C GLU A 354 -3.29 5.29 -0.22
N LYS A 355 -3.40 4.89 1.04
CA LYS A 355 -4.50 4.02 1.51
C LYS A 355 -5.86 4.69 1.35
N ILE A 356 -6.00 5.96 1.70
CA ILE A 356 -7.26 6.71 1.51
C ILE A 356 -7.63 6.79 0.03
N TRP A 357 -6.66 7.05 -0.83
CA TRP A 357 -6.84 7.11 -2.29
C TRP A 357 -7.31 5.77 -2.86
N ASP A 358 -6.62 4.69 -2.50
CA ASP A 358 -6.92 3.35 -3.01
C ASP A 358 -8.30 2.88 -2.51
N ASP A 359 -8.60 3.14 -1.24
CA ASP A 359 -9.93 2.89 -0.66
C ASP A 359 -11.02 3.68 -1.39
N PHE A 360 -10.78 4.95 -1.72
CA PHE A 360 -11.73 5.75 -2.49
C PHE A 360 -12.00 5.15 -3.86
N LEU A 361 -10.96 4.87 -4.65
CA LEU A 361 -11.15 4.37 -6.01
C LEU A 361 -11.80 2.98 -6.03
N ILE A 362 -11.41 2.09 -5.12
CA ILE A 362 -12.02 0.76 -5.03
C ILE A 362 -13.49 0.85 -4.58
N ASP A 363 -13.77 1.70 -3.59
CA ASP A 363 -15.10 1.84 -2.98
C ASP A 363 -16.02 2.77 -3.77
N ALA A 364 -15.53 3.59 -4.71
CA ALA A 364 -16.33 4.48 -5.56
C ALA A 364 -16.50 4.03 -7.02
N THR A 365 -15.59 3.24 -7.60
CA THR A 365 -15.57 3.03 -9.07
C THR A 365 -16.44 1.90 -9.61
N TYR A 366 -17.19 2.19 -10.67
CA TYR A 366 -17.79 1.28 -11.65
C TYR A 366 -16.89 1.25 -12.90
N ARG A 367 -16.60 0.05 -13.39
CA ARG A 367 -15.91 -0.17 -14.66
C ARG A 367 -16.92 -0.32 -15.79
N HIS A 368 -16.46 -0.16 -17.01
CA HIS A 368 -17.30 -0.32 -18.20
C HIS A 368 -16.55 -1.07 -19.31
N PHE A 369 -17.30 -1.76 -20.15
CA PHE A 369 -16.78 -2.44 -21.33
C PHE A 369 -17.80 -2.29 -22.45
N ASP A 370 -17.33 -1.88 -23.63
CA ASP A 370 -18.16 -1.72 -24.84
C ASP A 370 -19.43 -0.86 -24.59
N GLY A 371 -19.27 0.28 -23.91
CA GLY A 371 -20.37 1.20 -23.61
C GLY A 371 -21.40 0.67 -22.62
N ARG A 372 -21.10 -0.43 -21.91
CA ARG A 372 -21.95 -1.00 -20.85
C ARG A 372 -21.23 -0.90 -19.51
N ILE A 373 -21.94 -0.39 -18.51
CA ILE A 373 -21.43 -0.35 -17.14
C ILE A 373 -21.48 -1.77 -16.59
N GLU A 374 -20.34 -2.25 -16.10
CA GLU A 374 -20.27 -3.57 -15.50
C GLU A 374 -21.03 -3.59 -14.17
N SER A 375 -21.78 -4.67 -13.95
CA SER A 375 -22.45 -4.88 -12.67
C SER A 375 -21.41 -4.88 -11.55
N ARG A 376 -21.54 -3.92 -10.65
CA ARG A 376 -20.59 -3.80 -9.54
C ARG A 376 -20.94 -4.75 -8.40
N ARG A 377 -19.89 -5.15 -7.68
CA ARG A 377 -19.98 -5.92 -6.44
C ARG A 377 -20.70 -5.09 -5.38
N GLY A 378 -21.66 -5.70 -4.67
CA GLY A 378 -22.32 -5.10 -3.51
C GLY A 378 -21.46 -5.02 -2.24
N TYR A 379 -20.16 -5.27 -2.33
CA TYR A 379 -19.22 -5.37 -1.22
C TYR A 379 -17.80 -5.00 -1.70
N ASN A 380 -16.94 -4.56 -0.77
CA ASN A 380 -15.56 -4.21 -1.09
C ASN A 380 -14.62 -5.40 -0.89
N LEU A 381 -13.65 -5.55 -1.79
CA LEU A 381 -12.59 -6.55 -1.65
C LEU A 381 -11.62 -6.08 -0.59
N ARG A 382 -11.64 -6.71 0.58
CA ARG A 382 -10.68 -6.46 1.65
C ARG A 382 -10.40 -7.73 2.40
N ILE A 383 -9.12 -7.99 2.70
CA ILE A 383 -8.75 -8.94 3.74
C ILE A 383 -9.20 -8.35 5.06
N ARG A 384 -10.01 -9.10 5.81
CA ARG A 384 -10.63 -8.61 7.04
C ARG A 384 -10.79 -9.71 8.07
N PHE A 385 -10.78 -9.31 9.33
CA PHE A 385 -11.13 -10.16 10.46
C PHE A 385 -12.49 -9.71 10.99
N ASP A 386 -13.44 -10.63 11.07
CA ASP A 386 -14.81 -10.37 11.54
C ASP A 386 -15.36 -11.63 12.23
N GLU A 387 -16.02 -11.45 13.37
CA GLU A 387 -16.60 -12.55 14.17
C GLU A 387 -15.65 -13.75 14.40
N GLY A 388 -14.37 -13.48 14.67
CA GLY A 388 -13.36 -14.52 14.92
C GLY A 388 -12.84 -15.23 13.66
N LYS A 389 -13.19 -14.74 12.47
CA LYS A 389 -12.87 -15.37 11.18
C LYS A 389 -12.16 -14.38 10.26
N TRP A 390 -11.21 -14.89 9.48
CA TRP A 390 -10.58 -14.16 8.41
C TRP A 390 -11.32 -14.38 7.11
N PHE A 391 -11.59 -13.29 6.38
CA PHE A 391 -12.17 -13.32 5.05
C PHE A 391 -11.17 -12.77 4.07
N VAL A 392 -10.74 -13.63 3.13
CA VAL A 392 -9.60 -13.39 2.26
C VAL A 392 -10.05 -13.49 0.81
N PRO A 393 -10.23 -12.36 0.10
CA PRO A 393 -10.35 -12.37 -1.34
C PRO A 393 -9.04 -12.87 -1.97
N VAL A 394 -9.14 -13.75 -2.95
CA VAL A 394 -7.97 -14.28 -3.67
C VAL A 394 -8.10 -13.98 -5.16
N LEU A 395 -7.08 -13.33 -5.73
CA LEU A 395 -7.02 -12.87 -7.13
C LEU A 395 -5.63 -13.11 -7.70
N ASP A 396 -5.49 -13.12 -9.02
CA ASP A 396 -4.18 -13.07 -9.68
C ASP A 396 -3.60 -11.64 -9.69
N SER A 397 -2.37 -11.50 -10.22
CA SER A 397 -1.61 -10.25 -10.23
C SER A 397 -2.25 -9.13 -11.05
N ASP A 398 -3.15 -9.49 -11.97
CA ASP A 398 -3.93 -8.53 -12.76
C ASP A 398 -5.24 -8.14 -12.06
N GLY A 399 -5.53 -8.74 -10.90
CA GLY A 399 -6.75 -8.56 -10.13
C GLY A 399 -7.92 -9.36 -10.69
N HIS A 400 -7.66 -10.35 -11.53
CA HIS A 400 -8.66 -11.25 -12.07
C HIS A 400 -8.80 -12.51 -11.20
N SER A 401 -9.96 -13.15 -11.33
CA SER A 401 -10.16 -14.52 -10.88
C SER A 401 -10.09 -15.42 -12.12
N PRO A 402 -9.62 -16.68 -12.01
CA PRO A 402 -9.62 -17.64 -13.13
C PRO A 402 -10.98 -17.74 -13.82
N GLU A 403 -12.06 -17.53 -13.07
CA GLU A 403 -13.37 -17.21 -13.62
C GLU A 403 -13.57 -15.68 -13.54
N PHE A 404 -13.49 -14.99 -14.68
CA PHE A 404 -13.51 -13.53 -14.88
C PHE A 404 -14.62 -12.76 -14.12
N ARG A 405 -15.58 -13.46 -13.50
CA ARG A 405 -16.72 -12.89 -12.74
C ARG A 405 -16.97 -13.50 -11.35
N LYS A 406 -16.28 -14.57 -10.96
CA LYS A 406 -16.46 -15.20 -9.65
C LYS A 406 -15.18 -15.07 -8.83
N ILE A 407 -15.06 -13.97 -8.10
CA ILE A 407 -14.00 -13.84 -7.08
C ILE A 407 -14.29 -14.82 -5.95
N LYS A 408 -13.30 -15.65 -5.64
CA LYS A 408 -13.32 -16.51 -4.47
C LYS A 408 -12.91 -15.72 -3.24
N VAL A 409 -13.80 -15.69 -2.26
CA VAL A 409 -13.49 -15.18 -0.92
C VAL A 409 -13.45 -16.37 0.00
N TYR A 410 -12.31 -16.59 0.66
CA TYR A 410 -12.15 -17.70 1.58
C TYR A 410 -12.41 -17.25 3.02
N CYS A 411 -13.26 -18.00 3.71
CA CYS A 411 -13.47 -17.90 5.15
C CYS A 411 -12.50 -18.85 5.86
N ILE A 412 -11.65 -18.30 6.73
CA ILE A 412 -10.52 -19.01 7.33
C ILE A 412 -10.52 -18.77 8.84
N TYR A 413 -10.52 -19.83 9.63
CA TYR A 413 -10.42 -19.74 11.09
C TYR A 413 -9.82 -21.00 11.71
N SER A 414 -9.25 -20.85 12.91
CA SER A 414 -8.80 -21.99 13.71
C SER A 414 -9.98 -22.70 14.35
N LYS A 415 -10.03 -24.05 14.26
CA LYS A 415 -11.05 -24.87 14.93
C LYS A 415 -10.96 -24.83 16.45
N GLU A 416 -9.89 -24.26 17.01
CA GLU A 416 -9.70 -24.07 18.45
C GLU A 416 -10.60 -22.93 19.01
N ASN A 417 -11.11 -22.03 18.16
CA ASN A 417 -11.85 -20.82 18.55
C ASN A 417 -13.35 -20.86 18.18
N VAL A 418 -14.02 -22.00 18.27
CA VAL A 418 -15.49 -22.01 18.13
C VAL A 418 -16.10 -21.81 19.53
N PRO A 419 -16.57 -20.60 19.91
CA PRO A 419 -17.48 -20.50 21.05
C PRO A 419 -18.70 -21.38 20.73
N LYS A 420 -19.01 -22.27 21.66
CA LYS A 420 -20.19 -23.14 21.59
C LYS A 420 -21.47 -22.33 21.56
#